data_AF-A0A968QF91-F1
#
_entry.id   AF-A0A968QF91-F1
#
_cell.length_a   1.000
_cell.length_b   1.000
_cell.length_c   1.000
_cell.angle_alpha   90.00
_cell.angle_beta   90.00
_cell.angle_gamma   90.00
#
_symmetry.space_group_name_H-M   'P 1'
#
loop_
_entity.id
_entity.type
_entity.pdbx_description
1 polymer ?
#
loop_
_entity_poly.entity_id
_entity_poly.type
_entity_poly.pdbx_seq_one_letter_code
_entity_poly.pdbx_strand_id
1 'polypeptide(L)'
;MQLFIDKLIDQIKQKQTPCIVGLDPALDRIPDRWLKEQGINQQSSLTDCAEAIYQYNLMVLDAIADLVPAVKPQSAYYELFGSTGIVALEKTVRAARDRDLLVVLDVKRGDIASTATAYAQSYLPRESKRTLEADAITIV
;
A
#
# COMPACT_ATOMS: atom_id res chain seq x y z
N MET A 1 -0.55 12.09 21.58
CA MET A 1 -0.43 11.47 20.24
C MET A 1 0.34 10.18 20.42
N GLN A 2 -0.25 9.03 20.11
CA GLN A 2 0.42 7.73 20.21
C GLN A 2 1.44 7.59 19.07
N LEU A 3 2.66 7.11 19.35
CA LEU A 3 3.69 6.93 18.33
C LEU A 3 3.35 5.71 17.45
N PHE A 4 3.93 5.64 16.24
CA PHE A 4 3.77 4.47 15.35
C PHE A 4 4.10 3.15 16.06
N ILE A 5 5.21 3.12 16.81
CA ILE A 5 5.65 1.91 17.50
C ILE A 5 4.66 1.44 18.57
N ASP A 6 4.02 2.37 19.29
CA ASP A 6 3.03 2.05 20.30
C ASP A 6 1.77 1.45 19.63
N LYS A 7 1.30 2.07 18.55
CA LYS A 7 0.16 1.55 17.75
C LYS A 7 0.44 0.14 17.23
N LEU A 8 1.65 -0.08 16.71
CA LEU A 8 2.06 -1.38 16.19
C LEU A 8 2.07 -2.44 17.30
N ILE A 9 2.65 -2.13 18.46
CA ILE A 9 2.66 -3.05 19.62
C ILE A 9 1.23 -3.39 20.06
N ASP A 10 0.34 -2.41 20.11
CA ASP A 10 -1.05 -2.63 20.51
C ASP A 10 -1.81 -3.51 19.50
N GLN A 11 -1.65 -3.24 18.21
CA GLN A 11 -2.22 -4.06 17.14
C GLN A 11 -1.67 -5.50 17.16
N ILE A 12 -0.37 -5.68 17.39
CA ILE A 12 0.24 -7.02 17.51
C ILE A 12 -0.38 -7.79 18.69
N LYS A 13 -0.56 -7.13 19.83
CA LYS A 13 -1.23 -7.74 21.00
C LYS A 13 -2.70 -8.05 20.70
N GLN A 14 -3.41 -7.18 20.01
CA GLN A 14 -4.83 -7.41 19.68
C GLN A 14 -5.00 -8.57 18.68
N LYS A 15 -4.19 -8.61 17.63
CA LYS A 15 -4.24 -9.60 16.54
C LYS A 15 -3.49 -10.89 16.86
N GLN A 16 -2.74 -10.93 17.97
CA GLN A 16 -1.91 -12.06 18.40
C GLN A 16 -0.91 -12.52 17.33
N THR A 17 -0.43 -11.60 16.49
CA THR A 17 0.55 -11.89 15.44
C THR A 17 1.40 -10.66 15.13
N PRO A 18 2.73 -10.83 14.91
CA PRO A 18 3.60 -9.79 14.38
C PRO A 18 3.59 -9.75 12.84
N CYS A 19 2.78 -10.58 12.18
CA CYS A 19 2.81 -10.72 10.72
C CYS A 19 2.38 -9.42 10.02
N ILE A 20 3.15 -9.01 9.01
CA ILE A 20 2.79 -7.91 8.11
C ILE A 20 2.63 -8.50 6.72
N VAL A 21 1.47 -8.28 6.09
CA VAL A 21 1.22 -8.78 4.74
C VAL A 21 1.78 -7.81 3.71
N GLY A 22 2.62 -8.30 2.81
CA GLY A 22 3.10 -7.52 1.66
C GLY A 22 2.00 -7.39 0.60
N LEU A 23 1.82 -6.18 0.07
CA LEU A 23 0.95 -5.92 -1.08
C LEU A 23 1.85 -5.56 -2.27
N ASP A 24 2.27 -6.62 -2.97
CA ASP A 24 3.21 -6.59 -4.10
C ASP A 24 2.50 -7.11 -5.38
N PRO A 25 1.46 -6.40 -5.85
CA PRO A 25 0.50 -6.92 -6.84
C PRO A 25 1.07 -6.85 -8.25
N ALA A 26 1.97 -7.78 -8.58
CA ALA A 26 2.42 -7.97 -9.94
C ALA A 26 1.34 -8.74 -10.72
N LEU A 27 0.97 -8.27 -11.92
CA LEU A 27 -0.07 -8.92 -12.73
C LEU A 27 0.24 -10.40 -13.00
N ASP A 28 1.52 -10.75 -13.21
CA ASP A 28 1.98 -12.13 -13.43
C ASP A 28 1.87 -13.04 -12.19
N ARG A 29 1.58 -12.48 -11.01
CA ARG A 29 1.35 -13.21 -9.76
C ARG A 29 -0.13 -13.32 -9.40
N ILE A 30 -0.99 -12.59 -10.08
CA ILE A 30 -2.45 -12.66 -9.87
C ILE A 30 -2.99 -13.86 -10.65
N PRO A 31 -3.92 -14.67 -10.08
CA PRO A 31 -4.47 -15.83 -10.79
C PRO A 31 -5.05 -15.47 -12.16
N ASP A 32 -4.56 -16.13 -13.22
CA ASP A 32 -4.98 -15.89 -14.61
C ASP A 32 -6.50 -15.90 -14.82
N ARG A 33 -7.19 -16.81 -14.10
CA ARG A 33 -8.64 -16.90 -14.15
C ARG A 33 -9.30 -15.59 -13.71
N TRP A 34 -8.82 -15.02 -12.61
CA TRP A 34 -9.35 -13.78 -12.06
C TRP A 34 -9.08 -12.60 -13.01
N LEU A 35 -7.86 -12.50 -13.56
CA LEU A 35 -7.53 -11.47 -14.55
C LEU A 35 -8.44 -11.52 -15.78
N LYS A 36 -8.71 -12.72 -16.30
CA LYS A 36 -9.64 -12.91 -17.43
C LYS A 36 -11.06 -12.49 -17.08
N GLU A 37 -11.53 -12.80 -15.87
CA GLU A 37 -12.85 -12.38 -15.37
C GLU A 37 -12.94 -10.85 -15.24
N GLN A 38 -11.83 -10.16 -14.93
CA GLN A 38 -11.73 -8.69 -14.96
C GLN A 38 -11.49 -8.11 -16.37
N GLY A 39 -11.42 -8.94 -17.41
CA GLY A 39 -11.16 -8.51 -18.79
C GLY A 39 -9.71 -8.11 -19.07
N ILE A 40 -8.78 -8.35 -18.14
CA ILE A 40 -7.37 -8.00 -18.28
C ILE A 40 -6.66 -8.99 -19.20
N ASN A 41 -6.03 -8.43 -20.23
CA ASN A 41 -5.26 -9.11 -21.26
C ASN A 41 -4.05 -8.26 -21.72
N GLN A 42 -3.30 -8.73 -22.70
CA GLN A 42 -2.08 -8.07 -23.19
C GLN A 42 -2.33 -6.71 -23.88
N GLN A 43 -3.57 -6.42 -24.29
CA GLN A 43 -3.97 -5.16 -24.91
C GLN A 43 -4.57 -4.15 -23.92
N SER A 44 -4.64 -4.49 -22.63
CA SER A 44 -5.21 -3.62 -21.59
C SER A 44 -4.42 -2.32 -21.45
N SER A 45 -5.10 -1.23 -21.13
CA SER A 45 -4.43 0.03 -20.83
C SER A 45 -3.74 -0.02 -19.46
N LEU A 46 -2.81 0.90 -19.21
CA LEU A 46 -2.20 1.05 -17.88
C LEU A 46 -3.25 1.32 -16.80
N THR A 47 -4.31 2.06 -17.14
CA THR A 47 -5.43 2.34 -16.25
C THR A 47 -6.17 1.07 -15.84
N ASP A 48 -6.47 0.19 -16.81
CA ASP A 48 -7.18 -1.06 -16.55
C ASP A 48 -6.32 -1.98 -15.67
N CYS A 49 -5.02 -2.07 -15.96
CA CYS A 49 -4.06 -2.82 -15.16
C CYS A 49 -3.94 -2.29 -13.72
N ALA A 50 -3.85 -0.96 -13.55
CA ALA A 50 -3.78 -0.32 -12.24
C ALA A 50 -5.06 -0.56 -11.42
N GLU A 51 -6.24 -0.48 -12.06
CA GLU A 51 -7.51 -0.76 -11.40
C GLU A 51 -7.62 -2.23 -11.01
N ALA A 52 -7.21 -3.17 -11.87
CA ALA A 52 -7.21 -4.59 -11.55
C ALA A 52 -6.32 -4.91 -10.34
N ILE A 53 -5.14 -4.30 -10.26
CA ILE A 53 -4.26 -4.43 -9.09
C ILE A 53 -4.90 -3.88 -7.82
N TYR A 54 -5.55 -2.71 -7.91
CA TYR A 54 -6.28 -2.16 -6.77
C TYR A 54 -7.41 -3.09 -6.31
N GLN A 55 -8.22 -3.59 -7.24
CA GLN A 55 -9.32 -4.51 -6.92
C GLN A 55 -8.82 -5.81 -6.30
N TYR A 56 -7.68 -6.33 -6.79
CA TYR A 56 -7.05 -7.49 -6.18
C TYR A 56 -6.62 -7.23 -4.75
N ASN A 57 -5.98 -6.09 -4.49
CA ASN A 57 -5.59 -5.70 -3.14
C ASN A 57 -6.77 -5.46 -2.22
N LEU A 58 -7.90 -4.93 -2.71
CA LEU A 58 -9.11 -4.81 -1.89
C LEU A 58 -9.56 -6.18 -1.34
N MET A 59 -9.59 -7.21 -2.19
CA MET A 59 -9.95 -8.56 -1.74
C MET A 59 -8.95 -9.10 -0.71
N VAL A 60 -7.64 -8.84 -0.91
CA VAL A 60 -6.61 -9.23 0.06
C VAL A 60 -6.84 -8.50 1.39
N LEU A 61 -7.06 -7.19 1.36
CA LEU A 61 -7.32 -6.37 2.55
C LEU A 61 -8.55 -6.87 3.31
N ASP A 62 -9.64 -7.17 2.62
CA ASP A 62 -10.85 -7.73 3.22
C ASP A 62 -10.60 -9.08 3.89
N ALA A 63 -9.74 -9.92 3.31
CA ALA A 63 -9.40 -11.23 3.86
C ALA A 63 -8.48 -11.16 5.09
N ILE A 64 -7.68 -10.10 5.25
CA ILE A 64 -6.62 -10.03 6.27
C ILE A 64 -6.85 -8.99 7.37
N ALA A 65 -7.78 -8.05 7.19
CA ALA A 65 -7.97 -6.92 8.11
C ALA A 65 -8.16 -7.35 9.57
N ASP A 66 -8.87 -8.46 9.78
CA ASP A 66 -9.11 -8.99 11.13
C ASP A 66 -7.94 -9.80 11.68
N LEU A 67 -6.96 -10.16 10.85
CA LEU A 67 -5.92 -11.13 11.15
C LEU A 67 -4.55 -10.52 11.43
N VAL A 68 -4.22 -9.37 10.83
CA VAL A 68 -2.86 -8.80 10.91
C VAL A 68 -2.85 -7.36 11.40
N PRO A 69 -1.76 -6.92 12.06
CA PRO A 69 -1.61 -5.54 12.53
C PRO A 69 -1.39 -4.51 11.41
N ALA A 70 -0.81 -4.93 10.28
CA ALA A 70 -0.32 -4.00 9.27
C ALA A 70 -0.19 -4.65 7.88
N VAL A 71 -0.12 -3.79 6.88
CA VAL A 71 0.24 -4.14 5.50
C VAL A 71 1.43 -3.34 5.00
N LYS A 72 2.13 -3.90 4.00
CA LYS A 72 3.30 -3.28 3.38
C LYS A 72 3.15 -3.19 1.85
N PRO A 73 2.47 -2.16 1.31
CA PRO A 73 2.44 -1.92 -0.13
C PRO A 73 3.83 -1.60 -0.68
N GLN A 74 4.22 -2.21 -1.79
CA GLN A 74 5.48 -1.93 -2.48
C GLN A 74 5.26 -1.00 -3.68
N SER A 75 5.74 0.25 -3.58
CA SER A 75 5.39 1.30 -4.56
C SER A 75 5.86 0.98 -5.97
N ALA A 76 6.97 0.27 -6.14
CA ALA A 76 7.53 -0.06 -7.45
C ALA A 76 6.53 -0.80 -8.35
N TYR A 77 5.67 -1.67 -7.80
CA TYR A 77 4.66 -2.38 -8.57
C TYR A 77 3.55 -1.47 -9.08
N TYR A 78 3.25 -0.39 -8.37
CA TYR A 78 2.27 0.60 -8.80
C TYR A 78 2.89 1.57 -9.83
N GLU A 79 4.14 1.97 -9.62
CA GLU A 79 4.87 2.90 -10.50
C GLU A 79 4.96 2.40 -11.95
N LEU A 80 4.88 1.07 -12.19
CA LEU A 80 4.80 0.46 -13.52
C LEU A 80 3.64 0.98 -14.39
N PHE A 81 2.56 1.47 -13.76
CA PHE A 81 1.36 1.96 -14.45
C PHE A 81 1.30 3.50 -14.50
N GLY A 82 2.42 4.18 -14.26
CA GLY A 82 2.53 5.63 -14.29
C GLY A 82 1.60 6.30 -13.27
N SER A 83 1.00 7.43 -13.65
CA SER A 83 0.12 8.20 -12.75
C SER A 83 -1.10 7.41 -12.27
N THR A 84 -1.65 6.54 -13.12
CA THR A 84 -2.81 5.70 -12.74
C THR A 84 -2.45 4.67 -11.68
N GLY A 85 -1.21 4.18 -11.70
CA GLY A 85 -0.66 3.34 -10.64
C GLY A 85 -0.51 4.08 -9.32
N ILE A 86 -0.05 5.33 -9.34
CA ILE A 86 0.00 6.16 -8.12
C ILE A 86 -1.40 6.36 -7.54
N VAL A 87 -2.42 6.62 -8.38
CA VAL A 87 -3.82 6.68 -7.93
C VAL A 87 -4.28 5.35 -7.32
N ALA A 88 -3.92 4.21 -7.90
CA ALA A 88 -4.22 2.89 -7.33
C ALA A 88 -3.51 2.67 -5.98
N LEU A 89 -2.28 3.16 -5.81
CA LEU A 89 -1.56 3.13 -4.53
C LEU A 89 -2.27 3.97 -3.48
N GLU A 90 -2.67 5.20 -3.81
CA GLU A 90 -3.46 6.08 -2.93
C GLU A 90 -4.75 5.39 -2.46
N LYS A 91 -5.50 4.81 -3.40
CA LYS A 91 -6.72 4.07 -3.10
C LYS A 91 -6.45 2.87 -2.19
N THR A 92 -5.35 2.14 -2.41
CA THR A 92 -4.95 0.98 -1.60
C THR A 92 -4.57 1.39 -0.17
N VAL A 93 -3.76 2.44 -0.02
CA VAL A 93 -3.35 2.98 1.28
C VAL A 93 -4.57 3.43 2.08
N ARG A 94 -5.49 4.17 1.45
CA ARG A 94 -6.75 4.57 2.09
C ARG A 94 -7.58 3.37 2.52
N ALA A 95 -7.78 2.40 1.63
CA ALA A 95 -8.57 1.21 1.91
C ALA A 95 -8.00 0.37 3.07
N ALA A 96 -6.68 0.29 3.21
CA ALA A 96 -6.05 -0.37 4.34
C ALA A 96 -6.32 0.37 5.66
N ARG A 97 -6.17 1.70 5.66
CA ARG A 97 -6.42 2.54 6.85
C ARG A 97 -7.88 2.53 7.28
N ASP A 98 -8.81 2.53 6.33
CA ASP A 98 -10.26 2.42 6.60
C ASP A 98 -10.62 1.08 7.26
N ARG A 99 -9.72 0.09 7.23
CA ARG A 99 -9.83 -1.23 7.87
C ARG A 99 -8.98 -1.35 9.15
N ASP A 100 -8.58 -0.23 9.73
CA ASP A 100 -7.74 -0.14 10.92
C ASP A 100 -6.37 -0.84 10.81
N LEU A 101 -5.90 -1.09 9.58
CA LEU A 101 -4.56 -1.62 9.34
C LEU A 101 -3.53 -0.48 9.34
N LEU A 102 -2.41 -0.69 10.03
CA LEU A 102 -1.25 0.19 9.87
C LEU A 102 -0.62 0.00 8.50
N VAL A 103 -0.15 1.09 7.90
CA VAL A 103 0.47 1.06 6.57
C VAL A 103 1.96 1.34 6.67
N VAL A 104 2.77 0.36 6.30
CA VAL A 104 4.21 0.52 6.08
C VAL A 104 4.46 0.63 4.58
N LEU A 105 4.54 1.84 4.06
CA LEU A 105 4.70 2.04 2.63
C LEU A 105 6.16 1.81 2.20
N ASP A 106 6.38 0.76 1.43
CA ASP A 106 7.71 0.36 1.00
C ASP A 106 8.12 1.09 -0.28
N VAL A 107 8.61 2.32 -0.13
CA VAL A 107 9.01 3.26 -1.19
C VAL A 107 10.53 3.44 -1.35
N LYS A 108 11.35 2.96 -0.42
CA LYS A 108 12.83 2.98 -0.51
C LYS A 108 13.40 4.34 -0.89
N ARG A 109 12.88 5.42 -0.29
CA ARG A 109 13.33 6.79 -0.62
C ARG A 109 14.56 7.15 0.20
N GLY A 110 15.58 7.71 -0.46
CA GLY A 110 16.78 8.23 0.19
C GLY A 110 17.45 9.26 -0.72
N ASP A 111 17.81 10.40 -0.14
CA ASP A 111 18.32 11.58 -0.86
C ASP A 111 18.90 12.58 0.17
N ILE A 112 19.41 13.73 -0.27
CA ILE A 112 19.90 14.79 0.61
C ILE A 112 18.78 15.37 1.49
N ALA A 113 19.14 16.05 2.58
CA ALA A 113 18.20 16.48 3.62
C ALA A 113 16.96 17.25 3.11
N SER A 114 17.13 18.17 2.15
CA SER A 114 16.02 18.92 1.57
C SER A 114 15.03 18.03 0.83
N THR A 115 15.53 17.10 0.01
CA THR A 115 14.70 16.15 -0.73
C THR A 115 14.08 15.11 0.21
N ALA A 116 14.82 14.63 1.21
CA ALA A 116 14.30 13.74 2.25
C ALA A 116 13.14 14.37 3.02
N THR A 117 13.20 15.69 3.27
CA THR A 117 12.09 16.45 3.87
C THR A 117 10.86 16.43 2.97
N ALA A 118 11.02 16.60 1.66
CA ALA A 118 9.91 16.52 0.71
C ALA A 118 9.28 15.11 0.67
N TYR A 119 10.09 14.05 0.76
CA TYR A 119 9.57 12.68 0.91
C TYR A 119 8.79 12.51 2.22
N ALA A 120 9.33 12.96 3.35
CA ALA A 120 8.63 12.89 4.63
C ALA A 120 7.29 13.64 4.59
N GLN A 121 7.25 14.83 3.98
CA GLN A 121 6.02 15.61 3.79
C GLN A 121 5.01 14.95 2.85
N SER A 122 5.46 14.10 1.92
CA SER A 122 4.60 13.41 0.97
C SER A 122 3.91 12.19 1.58
N TYR A 123 4.59 11.48 2.48
CA TYR A 123 4.14 10.18 2.98
C TYR A 123 3.72 10.16 4.45
N LEU A 124 4.14 11.12 5.30
CA LEU A 124 3.91 11.05 6.74
C LEU A 124 2.88 12.08 7.26
N PRO A 125 2.10 11.71 8.30
CA PRO A 125 0.91 12.44 8.75
C PRO A 125 1.14 13.81 9.41
N ARG A 126 2.37 14.31 9.56
CA ARG A 126 2.66 15.48 10.42
C ARG A 126 2.00 16.78 9.96
N GLU A 127 1.88 17.02 8.65
CA GLU A 127 1.36 18.28 8.09
C GLU A 127 0.57 18.07 6.78
N SER A 128 0.35 16.82 6.41
CA SER A 128 -0.02 16.46 5.05
C SER A 128 -1.52 16.13 4.98
N LYS A 129 -2.28 16.82 4.13
CA LYS A 129 -3.57 16.31 3.60
C LYS A 129 -3.32 15.42 2.36
N ARG A 130 -2.16 14.75 2.32
CA ARG A 130 -1.73 14.01 1.14
C ARG A 130 -2.39 12.63 1.12
N THR A 131 -2.53 12.11 -0.08
CA THR A 131 -3.28 10.90 -0.40
C THR A 131 -2.50 9.62 -0.14
N LEU A 132 -1.18 9.71 0.03
CA LEU A 132 -0.24 8.60 0.29
C LEU A 132 0.21 8.53 1.76
N GLU A 133 -0.64 8.98 2.70
CA GLU A 133 -0.31 9.00 4.12
C GLU A 133 -0.14 7.59 4.70
N ALA A 134 1.08 7.25 5.10
CA ALA A 134 1.47 5.99 5.71
C ALA A 134 1.95 6.21 7.16
N ASP A 135 1.91 5.16 7.96
CA ASP A 135 2.39 5.19 9.35
C ASP A 135 3.92 5.08 9.42
N ALA A 136 4.53 4.42 8.44
CA ALA A 136 5.97 4.34 8.25
C ALA A 136 6.32 4.19 6.75
N ILE A 137 7.56 4.53 6.40
CA ILE A 137 8.12 4.27 5.07
C ILE A 137 9.47 3.56 5.16
N THR A 138 9.84 2.84 4.10
CA THR A 138 11.21 2.33 3.94
C THR A 138 12.13 3.41 3.34
N ILE A 139 13.38 3.41 3.80
CA ILE A 139 14.48 4.27 3.33
C ILE A 139 15.62 3.42 2.76
N VAL A 140 16.51 4.02 1.97
CA VAL A 140 17.77 3.40 1.48
C VAL A 140 18.98 3.96 2.19
#